data_AF-A0A1N6UTX6-F1
#
_entry.id   AF-A0A1N6UTX6-F1
#
_cell.length_a   1.000
_cell.length_b   1.000
_cell.length_c   1.000
_cell.angle_alpha   90.00
_cell.angle_beta   90.00
_cell.angle_gamma   90.00
#
_symmetry.space_group_name_H-M   'P 1'
#
loop_
_entity.id
_entity.type
_entity.pdbx_description
1 polymer ?
#
loop_
_entity_poly.entity_id
_entity_poly.type
_entity_poly.pdbx_seq_one_letter_code
_entity_poly.pdbx_strand_id
1 'polypeptide(L)'
;MKLSTFESERQLAELLVVTLKKSISPDAMTHRRQVLSAARITRVLEQAFRLATESQKNVERGWLRRIVLIHKFRWGMVDAGYPKDFVDIAVEGLIVELNKVAKRPSGGN
;
A
#
# COMPACT_ATOMS: atom_id res chain seq x y z
N MET A 1 -6.28 14.49 21.23
CA MET A 1 -5.85 13.34 20.41
C MET A 1 -4.34 13.44 20.22
N LYS A 2 -3.54 12.46 20.68
CA LYS A 2 -2.08 12.54 20.52
C LYS A 2 -1.73 12.35 19.04
N LEU A 3 -0.96 13.27 18.45
CA LEU A 3 -0.49 13.16 17.06
C LEU A 3 0.27 11.84 16.80
N SER A 4 0.85 11.24 17.84
CA SER A 4 1.63 10.01 17.77
C SER A 4 0.84 8.70 17.55
N THR A 5 -0.51 8.73 17.58
CA THR A 5 -1.32 7.49 17.60
C THR A 5 -1.19 6.64 16.33
N PHE A 6 -0.98 7.27 15.17
CA PHE A 6 -0.94 6.60 13.85
C PHE A 6 0.38 6.79 13.10
N GLU A 7 1.45 7.13 13.80
CA GLU A 7 2.77 7.37 13.18
C GLU A 7 3.28 6.11 12.44
N SER A 8 3.05 4.92 12.98
CA SER A 8 3.38 3.66 12.32
C SER A 8 2.66 3.46 10.98
N GLU A 9 1.39 3.86 10.90
CA GLU A 9 0.61 3.78 9.66
C GLU A 9 1.10 4.80 8.63
N ARG A 10 1.46 6.00 9.08
CA ARG A 10 2.03 7.04 8.24
C ARG A 10 3.39 6.63 7.67
N GLN A 11 4.30 6.20 8.53
CA GLN A 11 5.64 5.73 8.13
C GLN A 11 5.55 4.54 7.15
N LEU A 12 4.63 3.61 7.41
CA LEU A 12 4.39 2.50 6.49
C LEU A 12 3.85 3.01 5.14
N ALA A 13 2.85 3.89 5.14
CA ALA A 13 2.32 4.46 3.90
C ALA A 13 3.42 5.15 3.07
N GLU A 14 4.26 5.96 3.71
CA GLU A 14 5.41 6.62 3.08
C GLU A 14 6.40 5.60 2.51
N LEU A 15 6.73 4.54 3.26
CA LEU A 15 7.60 3.46 2.79
C LEU A 15 7.02 2.75 1.56
N LEU A 16 5.71 2.48 1.54
CA LEU A 16 5.04 1.86 0.39
C LEU A 16 5.15 2.77 -0.85
N VAL A 17 4.87 4.06 -0.71
CA VAL A 17 4.99 5.03 -1.81
C VAL A 17 6.43 5.13 -2.31
N VAL A 18 7.41 5.20 -1.41
CA VAL A 18 8.85 5.23 -1.79
C VAL A 18 9.24 3.96 -2.56
N THR A 19 8.74 2.80 -2.12
CA THR A 19 9.01 1.51 -2.79
C THR A 19 8.41 1.51 -4.19
N LEU A 20 7.16 1.95 -4.34
CA LEU A 20 6.53 2.08 -5.64
C LEU A 20 7.27 3.05 -6.56
N LYS A 21 7.66 4.23 -6.08
CA LYS A 21 8.40 5.23 -6.87
C LYS A 21 9.73 4.71 -7.40
N LYS A 22 10.42 3.87 -6.61
CA LYS A 22 11.68 3.24 -7.02
C LYS A 22 11.48 2.20 -8.14
N SER A 23 10.35 1.50 -8.14
CA SER A 23 10.09 0.43 -9.12
C SER A 23 9.37 0.92 -10.38
N ILE A 24 8.48 1.89 -10.22
CA ILE A 24 7.64 2.49 -11.27
C ILE A 24 7.52 3.98 -10.97
N SER A 25 8.21 4.82 -11.74
CA SER A 25 8.08 6.26 -11.56
C SER A 25 6.67 6.74 -11.94
N PRO A 26 6.16 7.80 -11.30
CA PRO A 26 4.90 8.45 -11.68
C PRO A 26 4.87 8.88 -13.15
N ASP A 27 6.00 9.38 -13.66
CA ASP A 27 6.19 9.75 -15.07
C ASP A 27 6.03 8.54 -16.01
N ALA A 28 6.66 7.41 -15.68
CA ALA A 28 6.53 6.20 -16.49
C ALA A 28 5.09 5.66 -16.50
N MET A 29 4.36 5.77 -15.38
CA MET A 29 2.97 5.36 -15.31
C MET A 29 2.01 6.30 -16.07
N THR A 30 2.36 7.59 -16.16
CA THR A 30 1.53 8.61 -16.83
C THR A 30 1.78 8.66 -18.34
N HIS A 31 3.04 8.70 -18.75
CA HIS A 31 3.42 8.95 -20.15
C HIS A 31 3.90 7.70 -20.89
N ARG A 32 4.29 6.65 -20.16
CA ARG A 32 4.89 5.44 -20.73
C ARG A 32 4.19 4.16 -20.27
N ARG A 33 2.91 4.24 -19.95
CA ARG A 33 2.18 3.09 -19.41
C ARG A 33 2.19 1.88 -20.34
N GLN A 34 2.12 2.12 -21.65
CA GLN A 34 2.14 1.05 -22.66
C GLN A 34 3.41 0.18 -22.65
N VAL A 35 4.53 0.66 -22.08
CA VAL A 35 5.75 -0.14 -21.96
C VAL A 35 5.85 -0.90 -20.63
N LEU A 36 4.88 -0.69 -19.72
CA LEU A 36 4.77 -1.46 -18.49
C LEU A 36 3.78 -2.60 -18.71
N SER A 37 4.29 -3.84 -18.69
CA SER A 37 3.40 -5.01 -18.71
C SER A 37 2.56 -5.05 -17.44
N ALA A 38 1.32 -5.54 -17.56
CA ALA A 38 0.45 -5.78 -16.41
C ALA A 38 1.14 -6.64 -15.34
N ALA A 39 1.90 -7.66 -15.76
CA ALA A 39 2.67 -8.52 -14.86
C ALA A 39 3.72 -7.74 -14.05
N ARG A 40 4.40 -6.75 -14.65
CA ARG A 40 5.35 -5.89 -13.93
C ARG A 40 4.64 -5.03 -12.90
N ILE A 41 3.51 -4.45 -13.27
CA ILE A 41 2.69 -3.63 -12.36
C ILE A 41 2.22 -4.46 -11.16
N THR A 42 1.66 -5.63 -11.42
CA THR A 42 1.20 -6.57 -10.38
C THR A 42 2.34 -6.95 -9.44
N ARG A 43 3.50 -7.36 -9.98
CA ARG A 43 4.65 -7.78 -9.15
C ARG A 43 5.15 -6.67 -8.23
N VAL A 44 5.13 -5.43 -8.69
CA VAL A 44 5.53 -4.25 -7.90
C VAL A 44 4.52 -3.96 -6.79
N LEU A 45 3.22 -4.01 -7.10
CA LEU A 45 2.16 -3.86 -6.09
C LEU A 45 2.24 -4.97 -5.03
N GLU A 46 2.42 -6.22 -5.44
CA GLU A 46 2.58 -7.34 -4.52
C GLU A 46 3.82 -7.18 -3.61
N GLN A 47 4.94 -6.67 -4.13
CA GLN A 47 6.11 -6.37 -3.31
C GLN A 47 5.81 -5.33 -2.25
N ALA A 48 5.12 -4.24 -2.62
CA ALA A 48 4.69 -3.22 -1.68
C ALA A 48 3.73 -3.81 -0.63
N PHE A 49 2.72 -4.58 -1.04
CA PHE A 49 1.74 -5.13 -0.11
C PHE A 49 2.32 -6.20 0.82
N ARG A 50 3.36 -6.94 0.40
CA ARG A 50 4.11 -7.82 1.31
C ARG A 50 4.70 -7.04 2.49
N LEU A 51 5.28 -5.86 2.27
CA LEU A 51 5.77 -5.00 3.36
C LEU A 51 4.64 -4.58 4.31
N ALA A 52 3.46 -4.27 3.77
CA ALA A 52 2.28 -3.90 4.56
C ALA A 52 1.71 -5.06 5.40
N THR A 53 1.79 -6.28 4.88
CA THR A 53 1.29 -7.48 5.57
C THR A 53 2.30 -8.06 6.57
N GLU A 54 3.60 -7.99 6.27
CA GLU A 54 4.67 -8.38 7.21
C GLU A 54 4.70 -7.48 8.44
N SER A 55 4.52 -6.17 8.26
CA SER A 55 4.42 -5.23 9.37
C SER A 55 3.11 -5.36 10.19
N GLN A 56 2.16 -6.21 9.79
CA GLN A 56 0.99 -6.59 10.60
C GLN A 56 1.22 -7.86 11.43
N LYS A 57 2.19 -8.72 11.07
CA LYS A 57 2.43 -9.97 11.81
C LYS A 57 2.85 -9.75 13.27
N ASN A 58 3.40 -8.57 13.57
CA ASN A 58 3.90 -8.22 14.89
C ASN A 58 2.98 -7.29 15.68
N VAL A 59 1.89 -6.79 15.08
CA VAL A 59 0.96 -5.83 15.69
C VAL A 59 -0.45 -6.11 15.16
N GLU A 60 -1.37 -6.52 16.03
CA GLU A 60 -2.80 -6.54 15.67
C GLU A 60 -3.27 -5.13 15.33
N ARG A 61 -3.32 -4.82 14.04
CA ARG A 61 -3.88 -3.55 13.57
C ARG A 61 -5.39 -3.67 13.56
N GLY A 62 -6.01 -3.03 14.55
CA GLY A 62 -7.45 -2.80 14.56
C GLY A 62 -7.91 -2.07 13.29
N TRP A 63 -9.20 -2.22 12.97
CA TRP A 63 -9.83 -1.69 11.74
C TRP A 63 -9.49 -0.22 11.45
N LEU A 64 -9.49 0.65 12.48
CA LEU A 64 -9.18 2.07 12.33
C LEU A 64 -7.75 2.32 11.81
N ARG A 65 -6.74 1.57 12.30
CA ARG A 65 -5.35 1.70 11.84
C ARG A 65 -5.23 1.31 10.36
N ARG A 66 -5.98 0.31 9.90
CA ARG A 66 -6.00 -0.08 8.49
C ARG A 66 -6.56 1.04 7.61
N ILE A 67 -7.67 1.67 8.03
CA ILE A 67 -8.25 2.82 7.31
C ILE A 67 -7.23 3.96 7.22
N VAL A 68 -6.55 4.29 8.32
CA VAL A 68 -5.54 5.36 8.31
C VAL A 68 -4.41 5.03 7.35
N LEU A 69 -3.89 3.80 7.36
CA LEU A 69 -2.88 3.34 6.40
C LEU A 69 -3.35 3.52 4.96
N ILE A 70 -4.57 3.05 4.63
CA ILE A 70 -5.15 3.14 3.29
C ILE A 70 -5.28 4.60 2.85
N HIS A 71 -5.81 5.48 3.71
CA HIS A 71 -5.94 6.90 3.39
C HIS A 71 -4.58 7.57 3.19
N LYS A 72 -3.61 7.33 4.07
CA LYS A 72 -2.27 7.91 3.94
C LYS A 72 -1.56 7.40 2.68
N PHE A 73 -1.72 6.13 2.35
CA PHE A 73 -1.18 5.55 1.12
C PHE A 73 -1.81 6.17 -0.12
N ARG A 74 -3.15 6.29 -0.18
CA ARG A 74 -3.86 6.96 -1.28
C ARG A 74 -3.33 8.37 -1.51
N TRP A 75 -3.27 9.19 -0.47
CA TRP A 75 -2.79 10.57 -0.58
C TRP A 75 -1.32 10.63 -0.97
N GLY A 76 -0.47 9.79 -0.38
CA GLY A 76 0.95 9.74 -0.74
C GLY A 76 1.18 9.38 -2.21
N MET A 77 0.32 8.54 -2.81
CA MET A 77 0.38 8.28 -4.26
C MET A 77 -0.10 9.47 -5.11
N VAL A 78 -1.16 10.16 -4.69
CA VAL A 78 -1.66 11.37 -5.36
C VAL A 78 -0.58 12.46 -5.32
N ASP A 79 0.00 12.72 -4.15
CA ASP A 79 1.06 13.71 -3.95
C ASP A 79 2.35 13.34 -4.71
N ALA A 80 2.58 12.05 -4.92
CA ALA A 80 3.67 11.57 -5.77
C ALA A 80 3.41 11.78 -7.27
N GLY A 81 2.18 12.13 -7.68
CA GLY A 81 1.82 12.38 -9.07
C GLY A 81 1.39 11.14 -9.85
N TYR A 82 0.97 10.06 -9.18
CA TYR A 82 0.43 8.89 -9.89
C TYR A 82 -0.96 9.18 -10.48
N PRO A 83 -1.29 8.61 -11.66
CA PRO A 83 -2.60 8.80 -12.26
C PRO A 83 -3.69 8.13 -11.44
N LYS A 84 -4.87 8.76 -11.38
CA LYS A 84 -5.98 8.37 -10.50
C LYS A 84 -6.36 6.90 -10.61
N ASP A 85 -6.44 6.36 -11.81
CA ASP A 85 -6.86 4.99 -12.04
C ASP A 85 -5.83 3.98 -11.52
N PHE A 86 -4.53 4.29 -11.63
CA PHE A 86 -3.48 3.50 -10.98
C PHE A 86 -3.56 3.60 -9.44
N VAL A 87 -3.82 4.80 -8.91
CA VAL A 87 -4.04 4.98 -7.46
C VAL A 87 -5.20 4.13 -6.97
N ASP A 88 -6.33 4.12 -7.68
CA ASP A 88 -7.51 3.34 -7.31
C ASP A 88 -7.20 1.83 -7.28
N ILE A 89 -6.55 1.30 -8.32
CA ILE A 89 -6.13 -0.11 -8.37
C ILE A 89 -5.17 -0.46 -7.23
N ALA A 90 -4.18 0.40 -6.96
CA ALA A 90 -3.21 0.16 -5.89
C ALA A 90 -3.89 0.18 -4.51
N VAL A 91 -4.85 1.08 -4.30
CA VAL A 91 -5.62 1.18 -3.04
C VAL A 91 -6.51 -0.05 -2.85
N GLU A 92 -7.22 -0.49 -3.88
CA GLU A 92 -8.04 -1.71 -3.84
C GLU A 92 -7.19 -2.95 -3.54
N GLY A 93 -6.05 -3.09 -4.22
CA GLY A 93 -5.11 -4.17 -3.97
C GLY A 93 -4.62 -4.20 -2.51
N LEU A 94 -4.30 -3.03 -1.94
CA LEU A 94 -3.92 -2.92 -0.54
C LEU A 94 -5.05 -3.37 0.38
N ILE A 95 -6.29 -2.91 0.14
CA ILE A 95 -7.47 -3.30 0.94
C ILE A 95 -7.64 -4.82 0.96
N VAL A 96 -7.55 -5.46 -0.21
CA VAL A 96 -7.68 -6.92 -0.35
C VAL A 96 -6.60 -7.64 0.46
N GLU A 97 -5.34 -7.22 0.34
CA GLU A 97 -4.23 -7.88 1.06
C GLU A 97 -4.33 -7.69 2.58
N LEU A 98 -4.71 -6.50 3.06
CA LEU A 98 -4.93 -6.26 4.49
C LEU A 98 -6.08 -7.14 5.04
N ASN A 99 -7.14 -7.35 4.26
CA ASN A 99 -8.29 -8.16 4.66
C ASN A 99 -7.99 -9.67 4.63
N LYS A 100 -7.14 -10.15 3.70
CA LYS A 100 -6.69 -11.54 3.68
C LYS A 100 -5.94 -11.92 4.97
N VAL A 101 -5.10 -11.01 5.48
CA VAL A 101 -4.41 -11.21 6.77
C VAL A 101 -5.40 -11.25 7.92
N ALA A 102 -6.40 -10.36 7.92
CA ALA A 102 -7.42 -10.31 8.97
C ALA A 102 -8.27 -11.59 9.08
N LYS A 103 -8.51 -12.27 7.96
CA LYS A 103 -9.33 -13.48 7.90
C LYS A 103 -8.56 -14.76 8.26
N ARG A 104 -7.22 -14.73 8.29
CA ARG A 104 -6.45 -15.89 8.75
C ARG A 104 -6.69 -16.02 10.26
N PRO A 105 -7.35 -17.09 10.74
CA PRO A 105 -7.48 -17.29 12.16
C PRO A 105 -6.08 -17.43 12.75
N SER A 106 -5.82 -16.71 13.83
CA SER A 106 -4.70 -16.98 14.73
C SER A 106 -4.96 -18.35 15.39
N GLY A 107 -4.60 -19.44 14.73
CA GLY A 107 -4.72 -20.81 15.23
C GLY A 107 -4.24 -21.81 14.17
N GLY A 108 -3.41 -22.80 14.46
CA GLY A 108 -2.85 -23.22 15.74
C GLY A 108 -1.67 -24.18 15.50
N ASN A 109 -0.79 -24.26 16.49
CA ASN A 109 0.10 -25.38 16.71
C ASN A 109 -0.64 -26.42 17.56
#